data_AF-K2AJU9-F1
#
_entry.id   AF-K2AJU9-F1
#
_cell.length_a   1.000
_cell.length_b   1.000
_cell.length_c   1.000
_cell.angle_alpha   90.00
_cell.angle_beta   90.00
_cell.angle_gamma   90.00
#
_symmetry.space_group_name_H-M   'P 1'
#
loop_
_entity.id
_entity.type
_entity.pdbx_description
1 polymer ?
#
loop_
_entity_poly.entity_id
_entity_poly.type
_entity_poly.pdbx_seq_one_letter_code
_entity_poly.pdbx_strand_id
1 'polypeptide(L)'
;MDPYIYEFSDIDVDANKFFRNPTDKGDFTLFEFSAKLDRAPTILTQSHEASVKAFLGQTTAFKRKCVKDNVIILAQINEEDVKYVYSSMKEGSFTFYGGHDPEDFAHEVGSPATNVSLHKNSAGYRLILNNILFPAVKKKKLKT
;
A
#
# COMPACT_ATOMS: atom_id res chain seq x y z
N MET A 1 15.59 3.71 -25.59
CA MET A 1 14.60 3.57 -24.51
C MET A 1 13.70 4.78 -24.61
N ASP A 2 12.42 4.58 -24.90
CA ASP A 2 11.45 5.67 -25.04
C ASP A 2 10.91 6.01 -23.64
N PRO A 3 11.12 7.22 -23.11
CA PRO A 3 10.68 7.60 -21.77
C PRO A 3 9.16 7.64 -21.60
N TYR A 4 8.40 7.58 -22.70
CA TYR A 4 6.93 7.51 -22.67
C TYR A 4 6.40 6.09 -22.55
N ILE A 5 7.27 5.08 -22.65
CA ILE A 5 6.90 3.67 -22.47
C ILE A 5 7.35 3.25 -21.08
N TYR A 6 6.38 2.99 -20.20
CA TYR A 6 6.67 2.44 -18.88
C TYR A 6 7.22 1.02 -19.01
N GLU A 7 8.38 0.79 -18.41
CA GLU A 7 8.95 -0.54 -18.32
C GLU A 7 8.46 -1.24 -17.06
N PHE A 8 8.10 -2.52 -17.22
CA PHE A 8 7.65 -3.37 -16.14
C PHE A 8 8.55 -4.58 -16.05
N SER A 9 8.93 -4.94 -14.82
CA SER A 9 9.63 -6.19 -14.58
C SER A 9 8.64 -7.35 -14.41
N ASP A 10 9.17 -8.56 -14.25
CA ASP A 10 8.39 -9.75 -13.97
C ASP A 10 7.78 -9.76 -12.56
N ILE A 11 8.19 -8.85 -11.66
CA ILE A 11 7.67 -8.76 -10.28
C ILE A 11 6.48 -7.81 -10.16
N ASP A 12 6.38 -6.80 -11.03
CA ASP A 12 5.38 -5.73 -10.97
C ASP A 12 4.06 -6.12 -11.63
N VAL A 13 2.99 -5.46 -11.20
CA VAL A 13 1.66 -5.51 -11.84
C VAL A 13 1.37 -4.14 -12.46
N ASP A 14 1.25 -4.13 -13.79
CA ASP A 14 0.89 -2.96 -14.59
C ASP A 14 -0.54 -2.47 -14.23
N ALA A 15 -0.68 -1.16 -14.03
CA ALA A 15 -1.95 -0.47 -13.86
C ALA A 15 -3.00 -0.82 -14.93
N ASN A 16 -2.58 -1.08 -16.17
CA ASN A 16 -3.47 -1.44 -17.27
C ASN A 16 -4.32 -2.69 -16.98
N LYS A 17 -3.83 -3.61 -16.12
CA LYS A 17 -4.59 -4.79 -15.66
C LYS A 17 -5.92 -4.39 -15.02
N PHE A 18 -5.93 -3.29 -14.29
CA PHE A 18 -7.08 -2.83 -13.49
C PHE A 18 -7.80 -1.64 -14.11
N PHE A 19 -7.07 -0.74 -14.78
CA PHE A 19 -7.64 0.48 -15.36
C PHE A 19 -8.81 0.19 -16.31
N ARG A 20 -8.62 -0.76 -17.24
CA ARG A 20 -9.60 -1.12 -18.27
C ARG A 20 -10.58 -2.21 -17.85
N ASN A 21 -10.38 -2.81 -16.68
CA ASN A 21 -11.21 -3.92 -16.23
C ASN A 21 -12.55 -3.37 -15.69
N PRO A 22 -13.71 -3.85 -16.19
CA PRO A 22 -15.01 -3.33 -15.79
C PRO A 22 -15.45 -3.82 -14.40
N THR A 23 -14.92 -4.94 -13.92
CA THR A 23 -15.40 -5.63 -12.72
C THR A 23 -14.39 -5.64 -11.58
N ASP A 24 -13.10 -5.67 -11.88
CA ASP A 24 -12.03 -5.66 -10.89
C ASP A 24 -11.15 -4.43 -11.09
N LYS A 25 -11.37 -3.41 -10.26
CA LYS A 25 -10.60 -2.17 -10.28
C LYS A 25 -9.30 -2.26 -9.49
N GLY A 26 -9.02 -3.37 -8.82
CA GLY A 26 -7.86 -3.50 -7.94
C GLY A 26 -8.14 -2.98 -6.52
N ASP A 27 -9.40 -3.02 -6.08
CA ASP A 27 -9.74 -2.79 -4.68
C ASP A 27 -9.01 -3.86 -3.84
N PHE A 28 -8.58 -3.50 -2.63
CA PHE A 28 -7.72 -4.38 -1.85
C PHE A 28 -8.16 -4.47 -0.40
N THR A 29 -7.92 -5.63 0.20
CA THR A 29 -8.30 -5.94 1.57
C THR A 29 -7.08 -6.00 2.47
N LEU A 30 -7.21 -5.40 3.65
CA LEU A 30 -6.21 -5.40 4.71
C LEU A 30 -6.24 -6.73 5.47
N PHE A 31 -5.06 -7.24 5.83
CA PHE A 31 -4.95 -8.36 6.74
C PHE A 31 -5.10 -7.89 8.20
N GLU A 32 -5.75 -8.74 9.00
CA GLU A 32 -5.84 -8.57 10.45
C GLU A 32 -4.66 -9.27 11.14
N PHE A 33 -4.11 -8.60 12.15
CA PHE A 33 -2.93 -9.06 12.87
C PHE A 33 -3.16 -9.02 14.37
N SER A 34 -2.45 -9.87 15.11
CA SER A 34 -2.53 -9.87 16.56
C SER A 34 -1.79 -8.65 17.11
N ALA A 35 -2.49 -7.71 17.74
CA ALA A 35 -1.85 -6.56 18.39
C ALA A 35 -0.81 -6.95 19.46
N LYS A 36 -0.90 -8.17 20.00
CA LYS A 36 0.04 -8.70 20.99
C LYS A 36 1.33 -9.23 20.36
N LEU A 37 1.20 -10.00 19.26
CA LEU A 37 2.31 -10.71 18.62
C LEU A 37 2.93 -9.89 17.48
N ASP A 38 2.09 -9.18 16.73
CA ASP A 38 2.40 -8.55 15.44
C ASP A 38 2.16 -7.03 15.50
N ARG A 39 2.83 -6.34 16.43
CA ARG A 39 2.59 -4.92 16.68
C ARG A 39 2.76 -4.03 15.45
N ALA A 40 3.85 -4.22 14.70
CA ALA A 40 4.14 -3.38 13.54
C ALA A 40 3.10 -3.57 12.43
N PRO A 41 2.80 -4.80 11.95
CA PRO A 41 1.69 -5.03 11.02
C PRO A 41 0.37 -4.45 11.50
N THR A 42 0.01 -4.65 12.78
CA THR A 42 -1.24 -4.14 13.36
C THR A 42 -1.34 -2.60 13.30
N ILE A 43 -0.24 -1.89 13.58
CA ILE A 43 -0.22 -0.42 13.48
C ILE A 43 -0.32 0.00 12.01
N LEU A 44 0.41 -0.67 11.13
CA LEU A 44 0.48 -0.33 9.70
C LEU A 44 -0.86 -0.55 8.99
N THR A 45 -1.66 -1.55 9.39
CA THR A 45 -2.99 -1.82 8.83
C THR A 45 -4.15 -1.19 9.61
N GLN A 46 -3.87 -0.34 10.61
CA GLN A 46 -4.94 0.29 11.39
C GLN A 46 -5.78 1.24 10.52
N SER A 47 -6.99 0.81 10.19
CA SER A 47 -7.96 1.55 9.40
C SER A 47 -9.38 1.40 9.96
N HIS A 48 -10.27 2.30 9.54
CA HIS A 48 -11.71 2.22 9.81
C HIS A 48 -12.47 1.42 8.75
N GLU A 49 -11.78 1.05 7.65
CA GLU A 49 -12.27 0.19 6.58
C GLU A 49 -11.30 -0.98 6.41
N ALA A 50 -11.84 -2.20 6.27
CA ALA A 50 -11.03 -3.39 6.01
C ALA A 50 -10.72 -3.57 4.52
N SER A 51 -11.58 -3.03 3.64
CA SER A 51 -11.37 -3.00 2.19
C SER A 51 -11.24 -1.56 1.76
N VAL A 52 -10.25 -1.26 0.93
CA VAL A 52 -9.93 0.10 0.48
C VAL A 52 -10.05 0.13 -1.03
N LYS A 53 -10.61 1.24 -1.54
CA LYS A 53 -10.77 1.46 -2.98
C LYS A 53 -9.41 1.48 -3.68
N ALA A 54 -9.41 0.98 -4.90
CA ALA A 54 -8.25 0.98 -5.75
C ALA A 54 -7.75 2.40 -6.02
N PHE A 55 -6.45 2.50 -6.15
CA PHE A 55 -5.77 3.63 -6.76
C PHE A 55 -4.54 3.11 -7.48
N LEU A 56 -4.35 3.60 -8.69
CA LEU A 56 -3.33 3.13 -9.61
C LEU A 56 -2.09 3.98 -9.48
N GLY A 57 -1.00 3.43 -9.96
CA GLY A 57 0.28 4.08 -10.13
C GLY A 57 1.09 3.24 -11.11
N GLN A 58 2.30 3.67 -11.46
CA GLN A 58 3.13 2.92 -12.39
C GLN A 58 3.25 1.45 -11.94
N THR A 59 3.81 1.18 -10.76
CA THR A 59 3.63 -0.12 -10.08
C THR A 59 2.41 -0.06 -9.16
N THR A 60 1.32 -0.72 -9.56
CA THR A 60 0.07 -0.74 -8.77
C THR A 60 0.11 -1.79 -7.66
N ALA A 61 0.73 -2.93 -7.92
CA ALA A 61 0.86 -4.07 -7.00
C ALA A 61 2.10 -4.91 -7.39
N PHE A 62 2.45 -5.90 -6.57
CA PHE A 62 3.45 -6.91 -6.88
C PHE A 62 2.82 -8.30 -6.99
N LYS A 63 3.41 -9.17 -7.80
CA LYS A 63 3.00 -10.57 -7.88
C LYS A 63 3.41 -11.31 -6.61
N ARG A 64 2.46 -11.95 -5.93
CA ARG A 64 2.65 -12.69 -4.67
C ARG A 64 3.78 -13.71 -4.75
N LYS A 65 3.90 -14.42 -5.87
CA LYS A 65 4.94 -15.43 -6.11
C LYS A 65 6.38 -14.87 -6.10
N CYS A 66 6.53 -13.56 -6.27
CA CYS A 66 7.82 -12.86 -6.25
C CYS A 66 8.12 -12.24 -4.87
N VAL A 67 7.17 -12.29 -3.93
CA VAL A 67 7.34 -11.80 -2.56
C VAL A 67 8.14 -12.83 -1.76
N LYS A 68 9.21 -12.39 -1.09
CA LYS A 68 10.04 -13.26 -0.25
C LYS A 68 9.31 -13.66 1.02
N ASP A 69 9.56 -14.87 1.53
CA ASP A 69 8.90 -15.41 2.73
C ASP A 69 9.03 -14.54 3.98
N ASN A 70 10.13 -13.79 4.10
CA ASN A 70 10.36 -12.90 5.24
C ASN A 70 9.60 -11.56 5.15
N VAL A 71 8.89 -11.31 4.05
CA VAL A 71 8.09 -10.11 3.83
C VAL A 71 6.64 -10.38 4.22
N ILE A 72 6.11 -9.53 5.10
CA ILE A 72 4.74 -9.62 5.58
C ILE A 72 3.84 -8.89 4.59
N ILE A 73 2.83 -9.60 4.07
CA ILE A 73 1.80 -9.02 3.22
C ILE A 73 0.77 -8.37 4.14
N LEU A 74 0.65 -7.04 4.06
CA LEU A 74 -0.27 -6.25 4.86
C LEU A 74 -1.64 -6.08 4.17
N ALA A 75 -1.66 -6.10 2.83
CA ALA A 75 -2.89 -6.06 2.04
C ALA A 75 -2.71 -6.70 0.66
N GLN A 76 -3.79 -7.27 0.13
CA GLN A 76 -3.82 -7.88 -1.19
C GLN A 76 -5.06 -7.47 -1.99
N ILE A 77 -4.92 -7.42 -3.31
CA ILE A 77 -6.04 -7.24 -4.23
C ILE A 77 -6.76 -8.59 -4.40
N ASN A 78 -5.97 -9.63 -4.68
CA ASN A 78 -6.42 -11.01 -4.86
C ASN A 78 -5.30 -11.97 -4.41
N GLU A 79 -5.43 -13.27 -4.67
CA GLU A 79 -4.43 -14.27 -4.26
C GLU A 79 -3.10 -14.14 -5.01
N GLU A 80 -3.09 -13.50 -6.18
CA GLU A 80 -1.90 -13.36 -7.02
C GLU A 80 -1.23 -12.00 -6.88
N ASP A 81 -1.96 -10.94 -6.49
CA ASP A 81 -1.49 -9.56 -6.48
C ASP A 81 -1.54 -8.94 -5.08
N VAL A 82 -0.38 -8.49 -4.58
CA VAL A 82 -0.23 -7.86 -3.26
C VAL A 82 -0.06 -6.34 -3.40
N LYS A 83 -0.81 -5.58 -2.59
CA LYS A 83 -0.87 -4.11 -2.65
C LYS A 83 0.08 -3.45 -1.66
N TYR A 84 0.19 -4.05 -0.48
CA TYR A 84 0.86 -3.44 0.66
C TYR A 84 1.70 -4.49 1.38
N VAL A 85 2.99 -4.23 1.55
CA VAL A 85 3.93 -5.14 2.19
C VAL A 85 4.83 -4.41 3.19
N TYR A 86 5.35 -5.16 4.16
CA TYR A 86 6.27 -4.70 5.20
C TYR A 86 7.33 -5.75 5.50
N SER A 87 8.55 -5.30 5.79
CA SER A 87 9.57 -6.17 6.41
C SER A 87 10.51 -5.32 7.26
N SER A 88 11.06 -5.93 8.32
CA SER A 88 12.26 -5.43 8.97
C SER A 88 13.50 -5.94 8.24
N MET A 89 14.55 -5.13 8.23
CA MET A 89 15.87 -5.51 7.71
C MET A 89 16.95 -4.79 8.51
N LYS A 90 17.80 -5.56 9.20
CA LYS A 90 18.81 -5.05 10.13
C LYS A 90 18.18 -4.10 11.15
N GLU A 91 18.64 -2.86 11.22
CA GLU A 91 18.18 -1.83 12.16
C GLU A 91 16.98 -1.03 11.64
N GLY A 92 16.56 -1.29 10.40
CA GLY A 92 15.48 -0.57 9.75
C GLY A 92 14.30 -1.46 9.37
N SER A 93 13.32 -0.83 8.75
CA SER A 93 12.22 -1.51 8.09
C SER A 93 11.85 -0.77 6.83
N PHE A 94 11.19 -1.47 5.91
CA PHE A 94 10.57 -0.85 4.75
C PHE A 94 9.10 -1.24 4.68
N THR A 95 8.34 -0.37 4.04
CA THR A 95 7.02 -0.68 3.52
C THR A 95 6.97 -0.34 2.05
N PHE A 96 6.16 -1.08 1.31
CA PHE A 96 5.77 -0.69 -0.03
C PHE A 96 4.25 -0.73 -0.12
N TYR A 97 3.66 0.41 -0.45
CA TYR A 97 2.22 0.59 -0.63
C TYR A 97 2.00 1.12 -2.05
N GLY A 98 1.58 0.23 -2.95
CA GLY A 98 1.56 0.50 -4.39
C GLY A 98 0.44 1.44 -4.82
N GLY A 99 0.68 2.23 -5.87
CA GLY A 99 -0.23 3.25 -6.38
C GLY A 99 0.26 4.68 -6.12
N HIS A 100 -0.44 5.66 -6.69
CA HIS A 100 -0.07 7.08 -6.64
C HIS A 100 -0.89 7.86 -5.61
N ASP A 101 -2.20 8.02 -5.84
CA ASP A 101 -3.08 8.84 -5.01
C ASP A 101 -4.33 8.05 -4.58
N PRO A 102 -4.49 7.71 -3.29
CA PRO A 102 -5.65 6.99 -2.77
C PRO A 102 -7.03 7.54 -3.10
N GLU A 103 -7.13 8.84 -3.37
CA GLU A 103 -8.42 9.50 -3.63
C GLU A 103 -8.57 9.94 -5.09
N ASP A 104 -7.62 9.55 -5.95
CA ASP A 104 -7.68 9.70 -7.39
C ASP A 104 -7.25 8.39 -8.08
N PHE A 105 -8.25 7.66 -8.56
CA PHE A 105 -8.09 6.29 -9.06
C PHE A 105 -6.95 6.12 -10.08
N ALA A 106 -6.79 7.03 -11.02
CA ALA A 106 -5.77 6.91 -12.07
C ALA A 106 -4.75 8.06 -12.09
N HIS A 107 -5.15 9.24 -11.61
CA HIS A 107 -4.36 10.47 -11.61
C HIS A 107 -3.52 10.67 -12.88
N GLU A 108 -4.18 10.96 -14.00
CA GLU A 108 -3.51 11.15 -15.28
C GLU A 108 -2.59 12.38 -15.27
N VAL A 109 -1.48 12.31 -16.00
CA VAL A 109 -0.51 13.41 -16.09
C VAL A 109 -1.19 14.68 -16.59
N GLY A 110 -1.09 15.76 -15.81
CA GLY A 110 -1.73 17.05 -16.11
C GLY A 110 -3.07 17.27 -15.40
N SER A 111 -3.57 16.27 -14.68
CA SER A 111 -4.73 16.41 -13.78
C SER A 111 -4.42 17.39 -12.64
N PRO A 112 -5.43 18.14 -12.15
CA PRO A 112 -5.25 19.00 -10.99
C PRO A 112 -4.89 18.16 -9.76
N ALA A 113 -4.12 18.74 -8.83
CA ALA A 113 -3.80 18.09 -7.58
C ALA A 113 -5.08 17.81 -6.76
N THR A 114 -5.13 16.63 -6.13
CA THR A 114 -6.23 16.24 -5.26
C THR A 114 -6.35 17.18 -4.06
N ASN A 115 -7.55 17.69 -3.83
CA ASN A 115 -7.81 18.53 -2.68
C ASN A 115 -8.03 17.68 -1.42
N VAL A 116 -6.93 17.35 -0.74
CA VAL A 116 -6.91 16.50 0.47
C VAL A 116 -7.89 16.96 1.56
N SER A 117 -8.23 18.24 1.63
CA SER A 117 -9.20 18.76 2.61
C SER A 117 -10.61 18.19 2.46
N LEU A 118 -10.96 17.66 1.27
CA LEU A 118 -12.22 16.99 0.99
C LEU A 118 -12.22 15.52 1.45
N HIS A 119 -11.06 14.94 1.74
CA HIS A 119 -10.87 13.51 2.00
C HIS A 119 -10.38 13.23 3.42
N LYS A 120 -10.93 13.94 4.41
CA LYS A 120 -10.49 13.87 5.82
C LYS A 120 -10.55 12.46 6.44
N ASN A 121 -11.44 11.62 5.93
CA ASN A 121 -11.64 10.25 6.39
C ASN A 121 -11.16 9.22 5.36
N SER A 122 -10.24 9.58 4.45
CA SER A 122 -9.68 8.62 3.50
C SER A 122 -8.98 7.46 4.24
N ALA A 123 -9.43 6.23 3.97
CA ALA A 123 -8.75 5.03 4.46
C ALA A 123 -7.34 4.91 3.84
N GLY A 124 -7.18 5.22 2.55
CA GLY A 124 -5.89 5.09 1.91
C GLY A 124 -4.86 6.13 2.36
N TYR A 125 -5.24 7.40 2.56
CA TYR A 125 -4.33 8.38 3.17
C TYR A 125 -4.00 8.03 4.63
N ARG A 126 -4.95 7.47 5.40
CA ARG A 126 -4.68 6.98 6.76
C ARG A 126 -3.56 5.93 6.78
N LEU A 127 -3.56 4.99 5.84
CA LEU A 127 -2.52 3.97 5.73
C LEU A 127 -1.15 4.59 5.39
N ILE A 128 -1.09 5.64 4.57
CA ILE A 128 0.13 6.41 4.33
C ILE A 128 0.61 7.07 5.63
N LEU A 129 -0.29 7.67 6.41
CA LEU A 129 0.07 8.29 7.70
C LEU A 129 0.59 7.24 8.70
N ASN A 130 0.03 6.03 8.73
CA ASN A 130 0.53 4.96 9.58
C ASN A 130 2.01 4.64 9.29
N ASN A 131 2.41 4.63 8.01
CA ASN A 131 3.80 4.44 7.58
C ASN A 131 4.75 5.52 8.12
N ILE A 132 4.29 6.78 8.13
CA ILE A 132 5.10 7.93 8.55
C ILE A 132 5.17 8.03 10.08
N LEU A 133 4.07 7.75 10.77
CA LEU A 133 3.96 7.94 12.21
C LEU A 133 4.52 6.76 13.02
N PHE A 134 4.48 5.54 12.49
CA PHE A 134 5.00 4.34 13.17
C PHE A 134 6.49 4.47 13.58
N PRO A 135 7.41 4.91 12.70
CA PRO A 135 8.82 5.11 13.06
C PRO A 135 9.03 6.26 14.05
N ALA A 136 8.12 7.24 14.10
CA ALA A 136 8.22 8.43 14.94
C ALA A 136 7.84 8.17 16.41
N VAL A 137 7.36 6.96 16.74
CA VAL A 137 6.98 6.60 18.12
C VAL A 137 8.22 6.49 19.00
N LYS A 138 8.42 7.48 19.89
CA LYS A 138 9.44 7.41 20.95
C LYS A 138 9.17 6.21 21.85
N LYS A 139 10.13 5.28 21.92
CA LYS A 139 10.08 4.19 22.91
C LYS A 139 10.03 4.79 24.31
N LYS A 140 8.95 4.57 25.06
CA LYS A 140 8.91 4.89 26.49
C LYS A 140 10.00 4.05 27.16
N LYS A 141 10.91 4.72 27.88
CA LYS A 141 11.86 4.02 28.77
C LYS A 141 11.02 3.26 29.79
N LEU A 142 11.21 1.94 29.86
CA LEU A 142 10.65 1.14 30.93
C LEU A 142 11.24 1.67 32.25
N LYS A 143 10.39 1.92 33.25
CA LYS A 143 10.89 2.22 34.59
C LYS A 143 11.49 0.92 35.13
N THR A 144 12.81 0.90 35.29
CA THR A 144 13.52 -0.04 36.18
C THR A 144 13.36 0.42 37.60
#